data_AF-A0A356WYQ2-F1
#
_entry.id   AF-A0A356WYQ2-F1
#
_cell.length_a   1.000
_cell.length_b   1.000
_cell.length_c   1.000
_cell.angle_alpha   90.00
_cell.angle_beta   90.00
_cell.angle_gamma   90.00
#
_symmetry.space_group_name_H-M   'P 1'
#
loop_
_entity.id
_entity.type
_entity.pdbx_description
1 polymer ?
#
loop_
_entity_poly.entity_id
_entity_poly.type
_entity_poly.pdbx_seq_one_letter_code
_entity_poly.pdbx_strand_id
1 'polypeptide(L)'
;TDVDPRQLYETYLPAFKALVQDADVRQVMCAYNRLDDNPLCGSERMLDEILREAWDFEYLVVADCGAVHDFYTTHDVSTDPVHAAARAIRAGTDLECDWANYTYKTLPEAVDRQLIREQDIDQALKRVLVGRFDLGDFGDDSMVKWAQIPPSILNNDEHRALALEMARKSMTLLQNKNDVLPLSKDIDKVAVLGSNADNEVMLWGNYNGTPVRTITILDGIKSKLSEDQIYYSQAIDLVEDKVLESYFEGLSFEGEKGFKATYWNTPDWSGEPVNTVRVVNPMKLTVAGQHQFAPGVALDGFSAKYEGKYTAEEDGNLVFRFGATGFFELFV
;
A
#
# COMPACT_ATOMS: atom_id res chain seq x y z
N THR A 1 22.10 -12.99 -3.69
CA THR A 1 22.66 -13.04 -5.05
C THR A 1 23.83 -12.11 -5.09
N ASP A 2 24.96 -12.56 -5.62
CA ASP A 2 26.14 -11.72 -5.75
C ASP A 2 25.97 -10.83 -6.98
N VAL A 3 26.19 -9.53 -6.79
CA VAL A 3 26.12 -8.54 -7.87
C VAL A 3 27.55 -8.09 -8.14
N ASP A 4 27.95 -8.11 -9.41
CA ASP A 4 29.25 -7.58 -9.81
C ASP A 4 29.42 -6.14 -9.29
N PRO A 5 30.56 -5.78 -8.66
CA PRO A 5 30.73 -4.45 -8.08
C PRO A 5 30.45 -3.32 -9.07
N ARG A 6 30.80 -3.48 -10.34
CA ARG A 6 30.51 -2.47 -11.36
C ARG A 6 29.01 -2.28 -11.55
N GLN A 7 28.24 -3.37 -11.62
CA GLN A 7 26.78 -3.29 -11.73
C GLN A 7 26.16 -2.61 -10.50
N LEU A 8 26.65 -2.94 -9.30
CA LEU A 8 26.19 -2.28 -8.07
C LEU A 8 26.33 -0.75 -8.17
N TYR A 9 27.50 -0.26 -8.56
CA TYR A 9 27.80 1.17 -8.62
C TYR A 9 27.25 1.88 -9.86
N GLU A 10 27.13 1.22 -11.02
CA GLU A 10 26.69 1.86 -12.27
C GLU A 10 25.17 1.75 -12.50
N THR A 11 24.48 0.79 -11.87
CA THR A 11 23.05 0.52 -12.14
C THR A 11 22.16 0.71 -10.90
N TYR A 12 22.53 0.13 -9.76
CA TYR A 12 21.63 0.09 -8.58
C TYR A 12 21.77 1.32 -7.69
N LEU A 13 23.00 1.71 -7.36
CA LEU A 13 23.27 2.81 -6.44
C LEU A 13 23.09 4.24 -6.97
N PRO A 14 23.20 4.55 -8.27
CA PRO A 14 23.15 5.94 -8.73
C PRO A 14 21.88 6.71 -8.32
N ALA A 15 20.71 6.05 -8.34
CA ALA A 15 19.46 6.68 -7.94
C ALA A 15 19.46 7.04 -6.44
N PHE A 16 19.93 6.15 -5.57
CA PHE A 16 20.05 6.42 -4.14
C PHE A 16 21.08 7.52 -3.86
N LYS A 17 22.22 7.50 -4.55
CA LYS A 17 23.25 8.52 -4.40
C LYS A 17 22.73 9.91 -4.75
N ALA A 18 22.00 10.04 -5.86
CA ALA A 18 21.39 11.30 -6.26
C ALA A 18 20.33 11.78 -5.24
N LEU A 19 19.52 10.87 -4.70
CA LEU A 19 18.55 11.21 -3.66
C LEU A 19 19.24 11.71 -2.38
N VAL A 20 20.34 11.08 -1.97
CA VAL A 20 21.11 11.47 -0.79
C VAL A 20 21.84 12.80 -1.00
N GLN A 21 22.61 12.92 -2.08
CA GLN A 21 23.52 14.06 -2.26
C GLN A 21 22.85 15.29 -2.89
N ASP A 22 21.88 15.08 -3.78
CA ASP A 22 21.27 16.17 -4.56
C ASP A 22 19.88 16.55 -4.06
N ALA A 23 19.15 15.64 -3.41
CA ALA A 23 17.74 15.85 -3.00
C ALA A 23 17.52 15.94 -1.48
N ASP A 24 18.56 15.79 -0.64
CA ASP A 24 18.49 15.90 0.83
C ASP A 24 17.38 15.02 1.44
N VAL A 25 17.27 13.77 0.98
CA VAL A 25 16.30 12.83 1.56
C VAL A 25 16.56 12.65 3.06
N ARG A 26 15.47 12.67 3.85
CA ARG A 26 15.55 12.60 5.32
C ARG A 26 15.48 11.19 5.88
N GLN A 27 15.22 10.20 5.03
CA GLN A 27 15.10 8.81 5.42
C GLN A 27 15.47 7.89 4.26
N VAL A 28 16.17 6.79 4.56
CA VAL A 28 16.42 5.69 3.64
C VAL A 28 15.87 4.40 4.24
N MET A 29 15.19 3.60 3.43
CA MET A 29 14.73 2.27 3.84
C MET A 29 15.68 1.20 3.30
N CYS A 30 16.22 0.37 4.18
CA CYS A 30 17.00 -0.80 3.77
C CYS A 30 16.08 -1.93 3.33
N ALA A 31 16.44 -2.65 2.28
CA ALA A 31 15.60 -3.69 1.69
C ALA A 31 15.76 -5.06 2.39
N TYR A 32 14.77 -5.94 2.20
CA TYR A 32 14.79 -7.32 2.72
C TYR A 32 16.00 -8.12 2.26
N ASN A 33 16.31 -8.09 0.97
CA ASN A 33 17.19 -9.07 0.35
C ASN A 33 18.65 -9.03 0.88
N ARG A 34 19.39 -10.10 0.60
CA ARG A 34 20.82 -10.20 0.85
C ARG A 34 21.65 -9.80 -0.37
N LEU A 35 22.79 -9.17 -0.12
CA LEU A 35 23.87 -8.90 -1.07
C LEU A 35 25.19 -9.37 -0.46
N ASP A 36 25.98 -10.14 -1.21
CA ASP A 36 27.24 -10.73 -0.75
C ASP A 36 27.08 -11.41 0.62
N ASP A 37 26.05 -12.26 0.71
CA ASP A 37 25.60 -12.97 1.91
C ASP A 37 25.19 -12.11 3.12
N ASN A 38 25.15 -10.78 3.01
CA ASN A 38 24.73 -9.88 4.08
C ASN A 38 23.32 -9.35 3.83
N PRO A 39 22.41 -9.39 4.81
CA PRO A 39 21.13 -8.71 4.67
C PRO A 39 21.37 -7.20 4.55
N LEU A 40 20.67 -6.50 3.66
CA LEU A 40 20.94 -5.08 3.43
C LEU A 40 20.65 -4.22 4.67
N CYS A 41 19.65 -4.58 5.47
CA CYS A 41 19.39 -3.96 6.78
C CYS A 41 20.42 -4.29 7.89
N GLY A 42 21.38 -5.17 7.61
CA GLY A 42 22.43 -5.58 8.55
C GLY A 42 23.81 -5.54 7.91
N SER A 43 24.00 -4.68 6.91
CA SER A 43 25.21 -4.57 6.11
C SER A 43 25.93 -3.24 6.41
N GLU A 44 27.03 -3.32 7.17
CA GLU A 44 27.93 -2.18 7.46
C GLU A 44 28.44 -1.53 6.16
N ARG A 45 28.81 -2.34 5.16
CA ARG A 45 29.22 -1.84 3.84
C ARG A 45 28.17 -0.94 3.18
N MET A 46 26.89 -1.31 3.25
CA MET A 46 25.83 -0.58 2.55
C MET A 46 25.37 0.65 3.33
N LEU A 47 25.15 0.47 4.63
CA LEU A 47 24.50 1.47 5.48
C LEU A 47 25.47 2.40 6.18
N ASP A 48 26.73 1.99 6.39
CA ASP A 48 27.75 2.81 7.03
C ASP A 48 28.77 3.29 5.97
N GLU A 49 29.57 2.39 5.39
CA GLU A 49 30.67 2.76 4.48
C GLU A 49 30.17 3.52 3.23
N ILE A 50 29.12 3.03 2.57
CA ILE A 50 28.60 3.68 1.35
C ILE A 50 27.66 4.84 1.71
N LEU A 51 26.61 4.56 2.47
CA LEU A 51 25.55 5.54 2.71
C LEU A 51 26.03 6.69 3.61
N ARG A 52 26.65 6.39 4.75
CA ARG A 52 27.05 7.42 5.73
C ARG A 52 28.43 8.00 5.41
N GLU A 53 29.46 7.17 5.25
CA GLU A 53 30.82 7.68 5.06
C GLU A 53 31.04 8.23 3.65
N ALA A 54 30.68 7.49 2.60
CA ALA A 54 30.95 7.91 1.23
C ALA A 54 29.96 8.93 0.66
N TRP A 55 28.69 8.91 1.11
CA TRP A 55 27.66 9.84 0.63
C TRP A 55 27.25 10.91 1.65
N ASP A 56 27.81 10.88 2.87
CA ASP A 56 27.57 11.89 3.93
C ASP A 56 26.11 11.92 4.42
N PHE A 57 25.45 10.76 4.48
CA PHE A 57 24.07 10.66 4.97
C PHE A 57 23.99 10.70 6.50
N GLU A 58 23.37 11.74 7.05
CA GLU A 58 23.31 11.95 8.51
C GLU A 58 21.99 11.51 9.16
N TYR A 59 20.96 11.23 8.35
CA TYR A 59 19.60 11.02 8.84
C TYR A 59 19.28 9.54 9.13
N LEU A 60 17.98 9.25 9.16
CA LEU A 60 17.40 7.99 9.65
C LEU A 60 17.46 6.88 8.59
N VAL A 61 17.89 5.69 9.01
CA VAL A 61 17.66 4.44 8.26
C VAL A 61 16.56 3.63 8.94
N VAL A 62 15.55 3.24 8.17
CA VAL A 62 14.47 2.36 8.63
C VAL A 62 14.56 0.99 7.94
N ALA A 63 14.24 -0.06 8.69
CA ALA A 63 14.06 -1.38 8.11
C ALA A 63 12.76 -1.47 7.30
N ASP A 64 12.79 -2.16 6.16
CA ASP A 64 11.55 -2.70 5.62
C ASP A 64 10.89 -3.62 6.66
N CYS A 65 9.56 -3.72 6.64
CA CYS A 65 8.80 -4.28 7.73
C CYS A 65 9.04 -5.79 7.90
N GLY A 66 9.62 -6.22 9.00
CA GLY A 66 10.04 -7.61 9.23
C GLY A 66 11.42 -7.96 8.66
N ALA A 67 12.14 -7.02 8.03
CA ALA A 67 13.45 -7.32 7.44
C ALA A 67 14.50 -7.73 8.48
N VAL A 68 14.45 -7.20 9.71
CA VAL A 68 15.33 -7.63 10.81
C VAL A 68 14.93 -9.02 11.31
N HIS A 69 13.63 -9.31 11.35
CA HIS A 69 13.09 -10.62 11.71
C HIS A 69 13.61 -11.72 10.78
N ASP A 70 13.66 -11.43 9.47
CA ASP A 70 14.16 -12.36 8.46
C ASP A 70 15.61 -12.82 8.71
N PHE A 71 16.42 -12.05 9.44
CA PHE A 71 17.83 -12.39 9.68
C PHE A 71 18.00 -13.76 10.33
N TYR A 72 17.08 -14.16 11.22
CA TYR A 72 17.15 -15.41 11.97
C TYR A 72 16.06 -16.43 11.60
N THR A 73 15.06 -16.06 10.79
CA THR A 73 13.99 -16.98 10.38
C THR A 73 14.12 -17.51 8.97
N THR A 74 14.59 -16.69 8.02
CA THR A 74 14.56 -17.02 6.59
C THR A 74 15.91 -16.80 5.90
N HIS A 75 16.71 -15.86 6.38
CA HIS A 75 18.04 -15.58 5.84
C HIS A 75 19.15 -16.44 6.45
N ASP A 76 18.92 -17.00 7.64
CA ASP A 76 19.88 -17.82 8.40
C ASP A 76 21.23 -17.13 8.64
N VAL A 77 21.23 -15.81 8.84
CA VAL A 77 22.42 -14.98 9.05
C VAL A 77 22.63 -14.55 10.50
N SER A 78 21.63 -14.76 11.36
CA SER A 78 21.68 -14.53 12.79
C SER A 78 21.10 -15.73 13.54
N THR A 79 21.72 -16.10 14.67
CA THR A 79 21.35 -17.32 15.42
C THR A 79 20.02 -17.18 16.16
N ASP A 80 19.69 -15.98 16.62
CA ASP A 80 18.51 -15.67 17.42
C ASP A 80 18.10 -14.18 17.21
N PRO A 81 16.93 -13.75 17.72
CA PRO A 81 16.49 -12.36 17.61
C PRO A 81 17.47 -11.34 18.21
N VAL A 82 18.19 -11.71 19.28
CA VAL A 82 19.11 -10.82 19.99
C VAL A 82 20.33 -10.50 19.12
N HIS A 83 20.89 -11.51 18.45
CA HIS A 83 21.97 -11.32 17.47
C HIS A 83 21.49 -10.56 16.23
N ALA A 84 20.24 -10.76 15.81
CA ALA A 84 19.67 -10.00 14.70
C ALA A 84 19.54 -8.50 15.03
N ALA A 85 18.97 -8.17 16.19
CA ALA A 85 18.85 -6.79 16.66
C ALA A 85 20.23 -6.13 16.82
N ALA A 86 21.18 -6.83 17.43
CA ALA A 86 22.56 -6.36 17.58
C ALA A 86 23.23 -6.06 16.23
N ARG A 87 23.09 -6.97 15.25
CA ARG A 87 23.66 -6.81 13.91
C ARG A 87 23.05 -5.63 13.17
N ALA A 88 21.74 -5.46 13.22
CA ALA A 88 21.03 -4.39 12.51
C ALA A 88 21.39 -3.00 13.07
N ILE A 89 21.37 -2.83 14.41
CA ILE A 89 21.74 -1.56 15.04
C ILE A 89 23.19 -1.19 14.75
N ARG A 90 24.11 -2.15 14.85
CA ARG A 90 25.53 -1.90 14.54
C ARG A 90 25.78 -1.52 13.09
N ALA A 91 25.04 -2.11 12.16
CA ALA A 91 25.12 -1.77 10.76
C ALA A 91 24.54 -0.37 10.44
N GLY A 92 23.79 0.24 11.35
CA GLY A 92 23.24 1.58 11.19
C GLY A 92 21.76 1.63 10.81
N THR A 93 21.03 0.53 10.98
CA THR A 93 19.56 0.50 10.89
C THR A 93 18.96 1.06 12.17
N ASP A 94 18.54 2.31 12.13
CA ASP A 94 18.15 3.07 13.32
C ASP A 94 16.75 2.71 13.86
N LEU A 95 15.82 2.35 12.97
CA LEU A 95 14.43 2.03 13.30
C LEU A 95 13.97 0.71 12.67
N GLU A 96 13.44 -0.20 13.48
CA GLU A 96 12.76 -1.41 12.98
C GLU A 96 11.30 -1.11 12.62
N CYS A 97 10.84 -1.64 11.49
CA CYS A 97 9.42 -1.84 11.21
C CYS A 97 9.11 -3.34 11.36
N ASP A 98 8.01 -3.69 12.02
CA ASP A 98 7.49 -5.06 12.09
C ASP A 98 5.96 -5.03 12.29
N TRP A 99 5.28 -6.12 11.94
CA TRP A 99 3.85 -6.28 12.17
C TRP A 99 3.54 -6.85 13.55
N ALA A 100 4.42 -7.70 14.09
CA ALA A 100 4.30 -8.29 15.42
C ALA A 100 5.67 -8.73 15.95
N ASN A 101 5.83 -8.82 17.28
CA ASN A 101 7.06 -9.34 17.90
C ASN A 101 8.37 -8.64 17.48
N TYR A 102 8.35 -7.31 17.37
CA TYR A 102 9.51 -6.44 17.15
C TYR A 102 10.82 -6.97 17.76
N THR A 103 11.80 -7.30 16.90
CA THR A 103 13.10 -7.83 17.27
C THR A 103 13.86 -6.85 18.17
N TYR A 104 13.73 -5.54 17.93
CA TYR A 104 14.42 -4.49 18.69
C TYR A 104 13.99 -4.42 20.17
N LYS A 105 12.90 -5.09 20.56
CA LYS A 105 12.58 -5.31 21.99
C LYS A 105 13.67 -6.08 22.74
N THR A 106 14.54 -6.79 22.02
CA THR A 106 15.66 -7.56 22.59
C THR A 106 16.97 -6.77 22.70
N LEU A 107 17.01 -5.50 22.29
CA LEU A 107 18.21 -4.66 22.40
C LEU A 107 18.78 -4.54 23.83
N PRO A 108 17.96 -4.46 24.91
CA PRO A 108 18.50 -4.50 26.27
C PRO A 108 19.27 -5.79 26.56
N GLU A 109 18.76 -6.95 26.11
CA GLU A 109 19.47 -8.23 26.26
C GLU A 109 20.75 -8.25 25.43
N ALA A 110 20.76 -7.64 24.24
CA ALA A 110 21.96 -7.52 23.42
C ALA A 110 23.06 -6.70 24.11
N VAL A 111 22.70 -5.66 24.87
CA VAL A 111 23.64 -4.90 25.71
C VAL A 111 24.13 -5.74 26.89
N ASP A 112 23.24 -6.44 27.59
CA ASP A 112 23.60 -7.32 28.72
C ASP A 112 24.59 -8.42 28.28
N ARG A 113 24.40 -8.94 27.07
CA ARG A 113 25.27 -9.94 26.43
C ARG A 113 26.52 -9.35 25.77
N GLN A 114 26.72 -8.03 25.85
CA GLN A 114 27.87 -7.30 25.28
C GLN A 114 27.99 -7.46 23.76
N LEU A 115 26.88 -7.69 23.05
CA LEU A 115 26.84 -7.76 21.58
C LEU A 115 26.85 -6.36 20.96
N ILE A 116 26.32 -5.38 21.69
CA ILE A 116 26.31 -3.94 21.38
C ILE A 116 26.52 -3.13 22.66
N ARG A 117 26.79 -1.83 22.51
CA ARG A 117 26.85 -0.87 23.61
C ARG A 117 25.57 -0.04 23.63
N GLU A 118 25.21 0.47 24.81
CA GLU A 118 24.11 1.42 24.96
C GLU A 118 24.26 2.64 24.04
N GLN A 119 25.49 3.10 23.82
CA GLN A 119 25.81 4.20 22.90
C GLN A 119 25.41 3.92 21.44
N ASP A 120 25.40 2.66 21.02
CA ASP A 120 24.97 2.29 19.66
C ASP A 120 23.44 2.49 19.53
N ILE A 121 22.69 2.26 20.62
CA ILE A 121 21.24 2.54 20.72
C ILE A 121 20.99 4.05 20.81
N ASP A 122 21.78 4.78 21.62
CA ASP A 122 21.65 6.24 21.77
C ASP A 122 21.80 6.96 20.43
N GLN A 123 22.73 6.51 19.59
CA GLN A 123 22.96 7.10 18.27
C GLN A 123 21.77 6.89 17.32
N ALA A 124 21.19 5.68 17.31
CA ALA A 124 19.97 5.39 16.55
C ALA A 124 18.78 6.22 17.06
N LEU A 125 18.58 6.24 18.38
CA LEU A 125 17.53 7.02 19.04
C LEU A 125 17.65 8.51 18.72
N LYS A 126 18.86 9.06 18.75
CA LYS A 126 19.11 10.46 18.41
C LYS A 126 18.63 10.78 16.98
N ARG A 127 18.93 9.95 15.99
CA ARG A 127 18.50 10.15 14.60
C ARG A 127 16.97 10.09 14.47
N VAL A 128 16.33 9.13 15.14
CA VAL A 128 14.86 9.05 15.22
C VAL A 128 14.27 10.32 15.83
N LEU A 129 14.81 10.76 16.98
CA LEU A 129 14.30 11.95 17.66
C LEU A 129 14.52 13.22 16.83
N VAL A 130 15.67 13.39 16.18
CA VAL A 130 15.93 14.52 15.27
C VAL A 130 14.85 14.58 14.18
N GLY A 131 14.57 13.45 13.51
CA GLY A 131 13.50 13.40 12.51
C GLY A 131 12.13 13.80 13.07
N ARG A 132 11.79 13.35 14.29
CA ARG A 132 10.54 13.73 14.96
C ARG A 132 10.50 15.21 15.37
N PHE A 133 11.63 15.78 15.80
CA PHE A 133 11.74 17.21 16.07
C PHE A 133 11.60 18.06 14.79
N ASP A 134 12.19 17.63 13.68
CA ASP A 134 12.05 18.30 12.37
C ASP A 134 10.58 18.33 11.88
N LEU A 135 9.81 17.28 12.23
CA LEU A 135 8.37 17.20 11.98
C LEU A 135 7.51 17.98 12.99
N GLY A 136 8.09 18.40 14.11
CA GLY A 136 7.39 19.17 15.13
C GLY A 136 6.57 18.32 16.12
N ASP A 137 6.79 17.00 16.18
CA ASP A 137 6.02 16.04 17.01
C ASP A 137 5.91 16.41 18.50
N PHE A 138 6.86 17.20 19.01
CA PHE A 138 6.96 17.59 20.43
C PHE A 138 6.54 19.04 20.68
N GLY A 139 6.14 19.77 19.64
CA GLY A 139 5.68 21.16 19.74
C GLY A 139 4.17 21.27 19.94
N ASP A 140 3.71 22.46 20.30
CA ASP A 140 2.28 22.78 20.24
C ASP A 140 1.84 22.88 18.77
N ASP A 141 0.72 22.24 18.41
CA ASP A 141 0.20 22.21 17.03
C ASP A 141 0.11 23.61 16.42
N SER A 142 -0.21 24.65 17.21
CA SER A 142 -0.30 26.04 16.74
C SER A 142 1.04 26.61 16.22
N MET A 143 2.17 26.01 16.62
CA MET A 143 3.51 26.39 16.17
C MET A 143 4.04 25.48 15.06
N VAL A 144 3.42 24.33 14.81
CA VAL A 144 3.88 23.33 13.83
C VAL A 144 3.23 23.61 12.48
N LYS A 145 4.01 24.11 11.50
CA LYS A 145 3.51 24.44 10.15
C LYS A 145 2.71 23.31 9.47
N TRP A 146 3.09 22.06 9.72
CA TRP A 146 2.46 20.89 9.11
C TRP A 146 1.09 20.58 9.73
N ALA A 147 0.92 20.81 11.02
CA ALA A 147 -0.36 20.65 11.73
C ALA A 147 -1.40 21.70 11.31
N GLN A 148 -0.95 22.81 10.71
CA GLN A 148 -1.82 23.86 10.20
C GLN A 148 -2.37 23.58 8.78
N ILE A 149 -1.98 22.47 8.14
CA ILE A 149 -2.52 22.09 6.82
C ILE A 149 -3.96 21.60 7.00
N PRO A 150 -4.97 22.31 6.45
CA PRO A 150 -6.34 21.95 6.69
C PRO A 150 -6.75 20.74 5.84
N PRO A 151 -7.70 19.91 6.31
CA PRO A 151 -8.23 18.79 5.52
C PRO A 151 -8.83 19.20 4.16
N SER A 152 -9.23 20.47 3.98
CA SER A 152 -9.77 20.97 2.72
C SER A 152 -8.78 20.95 1.55
N ILE A 153 -7.47 20.86 1.82
CA ILE A 153 -6.44 20.69 0.78
C ILE A 153 -6.40 19.25 0.26
N LEU A 154 -6.90 18.28 1.02
CA LEU A 154 -6.93 16.88 0.60
C LEU A 154 -7.88 16.71 -0.59
N ASN A 155 -7.35 16.15 -1.69
CA ASN A 155 -8.09 15.89 -2.92
C ASN A 155 -8.84 17.12 -3.51
N ASN A 156 -8.30 18.33 -3.34
CA ASN A 156 -8.85 19.56 -3.93
C ASN A 156 -8.75 19.57 -5.47
N ASP A 157 -9.33 20.59 -6.11
CA ASP A 157 -9.44 20.68 -7.56
C ASP A 157 -8.07 20.75 -8.24
N GLU A 158 -7.12 21.46 -7.64
CA GLU A 158 -5.75 21.59 -8.11
C GLU A 158 -5.00 20.25 -8.08
N HIS A 159 -5.12 19.48 -7.00
CA HIS A 159 -4.52 18.14 -6.89
C HIS A 159 -5.12 17.18 -7.91
N ARG A 160 -6.45 17.24 -8.14
CA ARG A 160 -7.11 16.42 -9.17
C ARG A 160 -6.66 16.80 -10.57
N ALA A 161 -6.47 18.08 -10.85
CA ALA A 161 -5.94 18.56 -12.12
C ALA A 161 -4.49 18.08 -12.35
N LEU A 162 -3.64 18.17 -11.32
CA LEU A 162 -2.26 17.68 -11.39
C LEU A 162 -2.19 16.16 -11.60
N ALA A 163 -3.02 15.39 -10.88
CA ALA A 163 -3.10 13.93 -11.08
C ALA A 163 -3.50 13.57 -12.52
N LEU A 164 -4.48 14.27 -13.09
CA LEU A 164 -4.89 14.09 -14.48
C LEU A 164 -3.78 14.47 -15.48
N GLU A 165 -3.01 15.53 -15.19
CA GLU A 165 -1.86 15.91 -16.01
C GLU A 165 -0.75 14.85 -15.98
N MET A 166 -0.40 14.34 -14.80
CA MET A 166 0.58 13.27 -14.65
C MET A 166 0.16 12.01 -15.39
N ALA A 167 -1.11 11.60 -15.27
CA ALA A 167 -1.66 10.45 -16.00
C ALA A 167 -1.61 10.63 -17.53
N ARG A 168 -1.83 11.85 -18.03
CA ARG A 168 -1.72 12.15 -19.47
C ARG A 168 -0.27 12.11 -19.96
N LYS A 169 0.67 12.55 -19.14
CA LYS A 169 2.11 12.58 -19.49
C LYS A 169 2.81 11.23 -19.32
N SER A 170 2.25 10.30 -18.54
CA SER A 170 2.82 8.97 -18.33
C SER A 170 2.46 7.96 -19.42
N MET A 171 1.38 8.18 -20.17
CA MET A 171 0.97 7.29 -21.26
C MET A 171 1.99 7.30 -22.42
N THR A 172 2.30 6.10 -22.94
CA THR A 172 3.18 5.92 -24.10
C THR A 172 2.41 5.29 -25.26
N LEU A 173 2.34 5.99 -26.39
CA LEU A 173 1.77 5.45 -27.63
C LEU A 173 2.78 4.52 -28.30
N LEU A 174 2.56 3.20 -28.19
CA LEU A 174 3.46 2.20 -28.77
C LEU A 174 3.22 1.99 -30.28
N GLN A 175 1.96 2.07 -30.72
CA GLN A 175 1.58 1.83 -32.10
C GLN A 175 0.37 2.67 -32.50
N ASN A 176 0.45 3.29 -33.68
CA ASN A 176 -0.68 3.90 -34.36
C ASN A 176 -0.50 3.66 -35.86
N LYS A 177 -1.29 2.74 -36.43
CA LYS A 177 -1.24 2.42 -37.87
C LYS A 177 -2.52 2.96 -38.52
N ASN A 178 -2.40 3.50 -39.72
CA ASN A 178 -3.53 4.03 -40.50
C ASN A 178 -4.29 5.16 -39.78
N ASP A 179 -3.59 5.97 -38.99
CA ASP A 179 -4.15 7.15 -38.30
C ASP A 179 -5.43 6.85 -37.51
N VAL A 180 -5.50 5.67 -36.88
CA VAL A 180 -6.64 5.27 -36.03
C VAL A 180 -6.80 6.22 -34.85
N LEU A 181 -5.69 6.68 -34.27
CA LEU A 181 -5.68 7.68 -33.21
C LEU A 181 -5.19 9.04 -33.74
N PRO A 182 -5.75 10.16 -33.22
CA PRO A 182 -6.79 10.23 -32.19
C PRO A 182 -8.18 9.85 -32.72
N LEU A 183 -9.02 9.26 -31.85
CA LEU A 183 -10.41 8.98 -32.21
C LEU A 183 -11.16 10.30 -32.45
N SER A 184 -11.95 10.34 -33.53
CA SER A 184 -12.86 11.46 -33.78
C SER A 184 -13.99 11.48 -32.74
N LYS A 185 -14.44 12.68 -32.37
CA LYS A 185 -15.67 12.84 -31.57
C LYS A 185 -16.94 12.64 -32.42
N ASP A 186 -16.81 12.72 -33.74
CA ASP A 186 -17.90 12.51 -34.70
C ASP A 186 -18.07 11.02 -35.05
N ILE A 187 -17.51 10.11 -34.25
CA ILE A 187 -17.64 8.66 -34.44
C ILE A 187 -19.07 8.22 -34.12
N ASP A 188 -19.70 7.47 -35.02
CA ASP A 188 -21.11 7.08 -34.84
C ASP A 188 -21.32 6.11 -33.66
N LYS A 189 -20.45 5.10 -33.57
CA LYS A 189 -20.50 4.05 -32.53
C LYS A 189 -19.09 3.62 -32.11
N VAL A 190 -18.91 3.38 -30.82
CA VAL A 190 -17.69 2.84 -30.21
C VAL A 190 -18.04 1.62 -29.38
N ALA A 191 -17.40 0.49 -29.67
CA ALA A 191 -17.43 -0.68 -28.81
C ALA A 191 -16.21 -0.65 -27.88
N VAL A 192 -16.44 -0.56 -26.57
CA VAL A 192 -15.42 -0.68 -25.53
C VAL A 192 -15.48 -2.11 -25.00
N LEU A 193 -14.38 -2.85 -25.15
CA LEU A 193 -14.32 -4.27 -24.78
C LEU A 193 -13.16 -4.53 -23.82
N GLY A 194 -13.38 -5.43 -22.85
CA GLY A 194 -12.33 -5.98 -21.99
C GLY A 194 -12.56 -5.74 -20.50
N SER A 195 -12.07 -6.68 -19.68
CA SER A 195 -12.18 -6.71 -18.22
C SER A 195 -11.57 -5.54 -17.46
N ASN A 196 -10.69 -4.78 -18.11
CA ASN A 196 -10.06 -3.60 -17.53
C ASN A 196 -10.78 -2.30 -17.87
N ALA A 197 -11.73 -2.31 -18.80
CA ALA A 197 -12.38 -1.08 -19.25
C ALA A 197 -13.21 -0.42 -18.14
N ASP A 198 -13.88 -1.22 -17.31
CA ASP A 198 -14.72 -0.75 -16.21
C ASP A 198 -14.29 -1.35 -14.85
N ASN A 199 -13.01 -1.18 -14.52
CA ASN A 199 -12.41 -1.76 -13.32
C ASN A 199 -11.62 -0.70 -12.55
N GLU A 200 -12.17 -0.23 -11.43
CA GLU A 200 -11.52 0.76 -10.57
C GLU A 200 -10.23 0.23 -9.93
N VAL A 201 -10.30 -0.96 -9.33
CA VAL A 201 -9.20 -1.55 -8.55
C VAL A 201 -7.95 -1.75 -9.40
N MET A 202 -8.12 -2.09 -10.68
CA MET A 202 -7.01 -2.19 -11.64
C MET A 202 -6.21 -0.90 -11.76
N LEU A 203 -6.86 0.27 -11.63
CA LEU A 203 -6.22 1.59 -11.73
C LEU A 203 -5.46 2.00 -10.46
N TRP A 204 -5.66 1.32 -9.33
CA TRP A 204 -5.05 1.71 -8.05
C TRP A 204 -3.62 1.20 -7.89
N GLY A 205 -3.22 0.18 -8.66
CA GLY A 205 -1.89 -0.44 -8.56
C GLY A 205 -1.68 -1.22 -7.25
N ASN A 206 -0.41 -1.47 -6.88
CA ASN A 206 -0.04 -2.09 -5.60
C ASN A 206 0.40 -1.03 -4.59
N TYR A 207 0.27 -1.32 -3.29
CA TYR A 207 0.65 -0.41 -2.20
C TYR A 207 -0.03 0.97 -2.29
N ASN A 208 -1.35 0.95 -2.34
CA ASN A 208 -2.21 2.13 -2.50
C ASN A 208 -3.02 2.43 -1.23
N GLY A 209 -3.48 3.67 -1.10
CA GLY A 209 -4.53 4.05 -0.14
C GLY A 209 -5.91 4.06 -0.80
N THR A 210 -6.95 4.33 -0.02
CA THR A 210 -8.34 4.40 -0.52
C THR A 210 -8.57 5.72 -1.29
N PRO A 211 -8.83 5.69 -2.62
CA PRO A 211 -9.13 6.90 -3.36
C PRO A 211 -10.55 7.41 -3.04
N VAL A 212 -10.73 8.73 -3.06
CA VAL A 212 -12.06 9.35 -2.89
C VAL A 212 -12.98 9.05 -4.09
N ARG A 213 -12.40 8.95 -5.29
CA ARG A 213 -13.10 8.61 -6.53
C ARG A 213 -12.11 8.04 -7.53
N THR A 214 -12.56 7.05 -8.29
CA THR A 214 -11.84 6.53 -9.46
C THR A 214 -12.66 6.84 -10.72
N ILE A 215 -11.98 7.13 -11.84
CA ILE A 215 -12.64 7.25 -13.15
C ILE A 215 -12.13 6.08 -13.98
N THR A 216 -12.99 5.13 -14.31
CA THR A 216 -12.63 3.99 -15.16
C THR A 216 -12.32 4.44 -16.59
N ILE A 217 -11.71 3.57 -17.38
CA ILE A 217 -11.45 3.85 -18.80
C ILE A 217 -12.78 4.09 -19.52
N LEU A 218 -13.79 3.27 -19.22
CA LEU A 218 -15.15 3.39 -19.75
C LEU A 218 -15.79 4.72 -19.37
N ASP A 219 -15.73 5.13 -18.10
CA ASP A 219 -16.25 6.43 -17.66
C ASP A 219 -15.52 7.61 -18.32
N GLY A 220 -14.21 7.48 -18.51
CA GLY A 220 -13.41 8.44 -19.27
C GLY A 220 -13.94 8.63 -20.70
N ILE A 221 -14.30 7.54 -21.38
CA ILE A 221 -14.88 7.54 -22.73
C ILE A 221 -16.32 8.08 -22.71
N LYS A 222 -17.17 7.62 -21.77
CA LYS A 222 -18.54 8.12 -21.57
C LYS A 222 -18.58 9.63 -21.31
N SER A 223 -17.53 10.21 -20.73
CA SER A 223 -17.43 11.67 -20.56
C SER A 223 -17.21 12.46 -21.86
N LYS A 224 -16.96 11.80 -23.00
CA LYS A 224 -16.61 12.42 -24.29
C LYS A 224 -17.58 12.12 -25.41
N LEU A 225 -18.41 11.09 -25.29
CA LEU A 225 -19.39 10.66 -26.29
C LEU A 225 -20.77 10.54 -25.63
N SER A 226 -21.82 10.60 -26.43
CA SER A 226 -23.18 10.33 -25.95
C SER A 226 -23.35 8.86 -25.59
N GLU A 227 -24.20 8.55 -24.60
CA GLU A 227 -24.40 7.20 -24.09
C GLU A 227 -24.86 6.22 -25.17
N ASP A 228 -25.72 6.67 -26.10
CA ASP A 228 -26.19 5.85 -27.22
C ASP A 228 -25.07 5.50 -28.20
N GLN A 229 -23.96 6.24 -28.23
CA GLN A 229 -22.81 5.94 -29.09
C GLN A 229 -21.92 4.81 -28.56
N ILE A 230 -22.10 4.38 -27.31
CA ILE A 230 -21.19 3.46 -26.63
C ILE A 230 -21.85 2.10 -26.44
N TYR A 231 -21.18 1.05 -26.91
CA TYR A 231 -21.45 -0.32 -26.52
C TYR A 231 -20.33 -0.80 -25.60
N TYR A 232 -20.67 -1.41 -24.47
CA TYR A 232 -19.70 -2.00 -23.56
C TYR A 232 -19.96 -3.49 -23.38
N SER A 233 -18.89 -4.27 -23.33
CA SER A 233 -18.91 -5.65 -22.86
C SER A 233 -17.57 -5.99 -22.22
N GLN A 234 -17.60 -6.69 -21.08
CA GLN A 234 -16.38 -7.22 -20.46
C GLN A 234 -15.65 -8.21 -21.40
N ALA A 235 -16.39 -8.92 -22.26
CA ALA A 235 -15.96 -9.90 -23.25
C ALA A 235 -15.24 -11.15 -22.68
N ILE A 236 -14.23 -10.97 -21.83
CA ILE A 236 -13.44 -12.04 -21.21
C ILE A 236 -13.24 -11.76 -19.72
N ASP A 237 -13.17 -12.83 -18.93
CA ASP A 237 -12.71 -12.75 -17.54
C ASP A 237 -11.17 -12.65 -17.49
N LEU A 238 -10.62 -12.31 -16.33
CA LEU A 238 -9.18 -12.25 -16.11
C LEU A 238 -8.54 -13.64 -15.99
N VAL A 239 -9.26 -14.60 -15.38
CA VAL A 239 -8.71 -15.92 -15.05
C VAL A 239 -9.68 -17.07 -15.31
N GLU A 240 -10.98 -16.80 -15.37
CA GLU A 240 -12.01 -17.82 -15.58
C GLU A 240 -12.33 -18.03 -17.07
N ASP A 241 -12.91 -19.19 -17.39
CA ASP A 241 -13.42 -19.50 -18.73
C ASP A 241 -14.80 -18.88 -19.02
N LYS A 242 -15.34 -18.13 -18.07
CA LYS A 242 -16.67 -17.51 -18.11
C LYS A 242 -16.62 -16.12 -17.51
N VAL A 243 -17.36 -15.19 -18.11
CA VAL A 243 -17.61 -13.86 -17.55
C VAL A 243 -18.73 -13.96 -16.52
N LEU A 244 -18.44 -13.55 -15.28
CA LEU A 244 -19.46 -13.39 -14.26
C LEU A 244 -19.96 -11.95 -14.29
N GLU A 245 -21.26 -11.79 -14.52
CA GLU A 245 -21.91 -10.49 -14.37
C GLU A 245 -22.24 -10.27 -12.89
N SER A 246 -21.70 -9.18 -12.34
CA SER A 246 -21.93 -8.85 -10.95
C SER A 246 -23.29 -8.20 -10.79
N TYR A 247 -24.23 -8.88 -10.13
CA TYR A 247 -25.50 -8.29 -9.70
C TYR A 247 -25.35 -7.35 -8.49
N PHE A 248 -24.12 -6.99 -8.12
CA PHE A 248 -23.85 -6.14 -6.97
C PHE A 248 -24.50 -4.75 -7.12
N GLU A 249 -24.63 -4.25 -8.35
CA GLU A 249 -25.29 -2.97 -8.61
C GLU A 249 -26.78 -2.96 -8.24
N GLY A 250 -27.44 -4.11 -8.31
CA GLY A 250 -28.86 -4.28 -7.95
C GLY A 250 -29.09 -4.52 -6.46
N LEU A 251 -28.04 -4.55 -5.63
CA LEU A 251 -28.17 -4.65 -4.18
C LEU A 251 -28.48 -3.28 -3.59
N SER A 252 -29.38 -3.27 -2.61
CA SER A 252 -29.65 -2.11 -1.78
C SER A 252 -29.90 -2.50 -0.33
N PHE A 253 -29.69 -1.57 0.60
CA PHE A 253 -30.11 -1.74 1.99
C PHE A 253 -30.63 -0.41 2.52
N GLU A 254 -31.85 -0.42 3.06
CA GLU A 254 -32.57 0.77 3.54
C GLU A 254 -32.72 1.87 2.46
N GLY A 255 -32.89 1.48 1.19
CA GLY A 255 -33.10 2.41 0.07
C GLY A 255 -31.83 2.92 -0.60
N GLU A 256 -30.65 2.57 -0.07
CA GLU A 256 -29.34 2.98 -0.60
C GLU A 256 -28.61 1.82 -1.29
N LYS A 257 -27.88 2.09 -2.39
CA LYS A 257 -27.13 1.09 -3.18
C LYS A 257 -26.04 0.40 -2.34
N GLY A 258 -25.88 -0.92 -2.50
CA GLY A 258 -24.84 -1.73 -1.87
C GLY A 258 -25.21 -2.31 -0.49
N PHE A 259 -24.26 -3.00 0.14
CA PHE A 259 -24.43 -3.62 1.47
C PHE A 259 -24.19 -2.62 2.61
N LYS A 260 -24.97 -2.71 3.68
CA LYS A 260 -24.59 -2.18 4.99
C LYS A 260 -23.64 -3.17 5.65
N ALA A 261 -22.41 -2.77 5.92
CA ALA A 261 -21.43 -3.55 6.66
C ALA A 261 -21.27 -2.97 8.08
N THR A 262 -21.62 -3.75 9.09
CA THR A 262 -21.49 -3.38 10.51
C THR A 262 -20.37 -4.20 11.12
N TYR A 263 -19.49 -3.56 11.91
CA TYR A 263 -18.32 -4.20 12.51
C TYR A 263 -18.33 -4.10 14.04
N TRP A 264 -17.79 -5.13 14.70
CA TRP A 264 -17.58 -5.19 16.15
C TRP A 264 -16.15 -5.67 16.43
N ASN A 265 -15.49 -5.13 17.44
CA ASN A 265 -14.18 -5.62 17.91
C ASN A 265 -14.33 -6.78 18.91
N THR A 266 -15.31 -7.64 18.65
CA THR A 266 -15.61 -8.88 19.35
C THR A 266 -15.98 -9.94 18.32
N PRO A 267 -15.66 -11.23 18.55
CA PRO A 267 -15.89 -12.27 17.56
C PRO A 267 -17.36 -12.71 17.46
N ASP A 268 -18.20 -12.37 18.44
CA ASP A 268 -19.57 -12.86 18.62
C ASP A 268 -20.64 -11.75 18.49
N TRP A 269 -20.28 -10.62 17.88
CA TRP A 269 -21.12 -9.43 17.75
C TRP A 269 -21.59 -8.82 19.09
N SER A 270 -20.93 -9.16 20.20
CA SER A 270 -21.27 -8.60 21.50
C SER A 270 -20.80 -7.14 21.65
N GLY A 271 -21.57 -6.35 22.39
CA GLY A 271 -21.29 -4.92 22.62
C GLY A 271 -21.77 -4.01 21.49
N GLU A 272 -21.35 -2.75 21.56
CA GLU A 272 -21.71 -1.74 20.56
C GLU A 272 -20.87 -1.91 19.28
N PRO A 273 -21.47 -1.73 18.09
CA PRO A 273 -20.71 -1.69 16.85
C PRO A 273 -19.63 -0.61 16.88
N VAL A 274 -18.43 -0.95 16.40
CA VAL A 274 -17.33 0.02 16.30
C VAL A 274 -17.44 0.88 15.05
N ASN A 275 -17.99 0.34 13.97
CA ASN A 275 -18.20 1.08 12.73
C ASN A 275 -19.33 0.48 11.89
N THR A 276 -19.95 1.31 11.06
CA THR A 276 -20.87 0.90 10.01
C THR A 276 -20.50 1.63 8.73
N VAL A 277 -20.21 0.89 7.66
CA VAL A 277 -19.85 1.45 6.36
C VAL A 277 -20.78 0.92 5.28
N ARG A 278 -20.86 1.67 4.18
CA ARG A 278 -21.55 1.25 2.97
C ARG A 278 -20.56 0.63 2.01
N VAL A 279 -20.86 -0.57 1.52
CA VAL A 279 -20.01 -1.28 0.56
C VAL A 279 -20.75 -1.31 -0.78
N VAL A 280 -20.24 -0.54 -1.75
CA VAL A 280 -20.85 -0.37 -3.09
C VAL A 280 -20.15 -1.16 -4.20
N ASN A 281 -19.02 -1.79 -3.88
CA ASN A 281 -18.22 -2.60 -4.79
C ASN A 281 -18.04 -4.03 -4.24
N PRO A 282 -17.80 -5.04 -5.10
CA PRO A 282 -17.47 -6.39 -4.66
C PRO A 282 -16.33 -6.42 -3.62
N MET A 283 -16.50 -7.22 -2.56
CA MET A 283 -15.62 -7.23 -1.40
C MET A 283 -14.33 -8.02 -1.64
N LYS A 284 -13.18 -7.37 -1.43
CA LYS A 284 -11.86 -8.00 -1.35
C LYS A 284 -11.05 -7.36 -0.22
N LEU A 285 -11.35 -7.76 1.00
CA LEU A 285 -10.79 -7.18 2.23
C LEU A 285 -9.71 -8.10 2.81
N THR A 286 -8.65 -7.52 3.37
CA THR A 286 -7.56 -8.24 4.05
C THR A 286 -7.00 -7.38 5.18
N VAL A 287 -6.59 -8.01 6.28
CA VAL A 287 -5.88 -7.34 7.38
C VAL A 287 -4.36 -7.37 7.21
N ALA A 288 -3.87 -8.10 6.20
CA ALA A 288 -2.46 -8.14 5.87
C ALA A 288 -1.93 -6.72 5.58
N GLY A 289 -0.77 -6.37 6.13
CA GLY A 289 -0.24 -5.01 6.06
C GLY A 289 -0.94 -3.99 6.97
N GLN A 290 -1.59 -4.46 8.05
CA GLN A 290 -2.31 -3.62 9.02
C GLN A 290 -3.47 -2.80 8.42
N HIS A 291 -4.10 -3.32 7.36
CA HIS A 291 -5.28 -2.70 6.77
C HIS A 291 -6.52 -3.04 7.61
N GLN A 292 -7.17 -2.01 8.16
CA GLN A 292 -8.46 -2.20 8.84
C GLN A 292 -9.58 -2.35 7.80
N PHE A 293 -10.58 -3.19 8.09
CA PHE A 293 -11.75 -3.35 7.21
C PHE A 293 -12.63 -2.08 7.19
N ALA A 294 -12.64 -1.34 8.29
CA ALA A 294 -13.21 -0.01 8.42
C ALA A 294 -12.49 0.76 9.55
N PRO A 295 -12.56 2.10 9.61
CA PRO A 295 -11.90 2.88 10.65
C PRO A 295 -12.24 2.37 12.06
N GLY A 296 -11.22 2.09 12.88
CA GLY A 296 -11.39 1.64 14.26
C GLY A 296 -11.66 0.14 14.44
N VAL A 297 -11.81 -0.62 13.36
CA VAL A 297 -11.90 -2.09 13.41
C VAL A 297 -10.52 -2.67 13.73
N ALA A 298 -10.47 -3.59 14.69
CA ALA A 298 -9.24 -4.30 15.06
C ALA A 298 -8.70 -5.16 13.90
N LEU A 299 -7.40 -5.49 13.96
CA LEU A 299 -6.77 -6.33 12.93
C LEU A 299 -7.07 -7.83 13.12
N ASP A 300 -7.50 -8.21 14.32
CA ASP A 300 -7.91 -9.56 14.69
C ASP A 300 -9.06 -9.51 15.70
N GLY A 301 -9.66 -10.67 15.99
CA GLY A 301 -10.70 -10.81 17.02
C GLY A 301 -11.99 -10.01 16.78
N PHE A 302 -12.19 -9.50 15.55
CA PHE A 302 -13.38 -8.73 15.18
C PHE A 302 -14.41 -9.61 14.45
N SER A 303 -15.62 -9.10 14.33
CA SER A 303 -16.70 -9.70 13.52
C SER A 303 -17.36 -8.64 12.66
N ALA A 304 -18.03 -9.09 11.59
CA ALA A 304 -18.73 -8.22 10.66
C ALA A 304 -20.07 -8.83 10.26
N LYS A 305 -21.05 -7.97 9.96
CA LYS A 305 -22.34 -8.34 9.39
C LYS A 305 -22.60 -7.51 8.14
N TYR A 306 -22.79 -8.19 7.01
CA TYR A 306 -23.08 -7.57 5.72
C TYR A 306 -24.54 -7.80 5.37
N GLU A 307 -25.30 -6.72 5.21
CA GLU A 307 -26.75 -6.78 5.01
C GLU A 307 -27.14 -6.07 3.72
N GLY A 308 -27.93 -6.76 2.90
CA GLY A 308 -28.33 -6.28 1.58
C GLY A 308 -29.61 -6.97 1.13
N LYS A 309 -30.36 -6.30 0.27
CA LYS A 309 -31.53 -6.80 -0.40
C LYS A 309 -31.29 -6.73 -1.90
N TYR A 310 -31.37 -7.87 -2.55
CA TYR A 310 -31.43 -7.98 -4.01
C TYR A 310 -32.87 -8.27 -4.41
N THR A 311 -33.33 -7.69 -5.52
CA THR A 311 -34.63 -8.01 -6.11
C THR A 311 -34.39 -8.36 -7.56
N ALA A 312 -34.59 -9.63 -7.92
CA ALA A 312 -34.40 -10.10 -9.27
C ALA A 312 -35.47 -9.49 -10.20
N GLU A 313 -35.05 -9.03 -11.37
CA GLU A 313 -35.96 -8.54 -12.41
C GLU A 313 -36.52 -9.68 -13.29
N GLU A 314 -35.82 -10.82 -13.32
CA GLU A 314 -36.17 -12.00 -14.10
C GLU A 314 -35.80 -13.30 -13.39
N ASP A 315 -36.40 -14.40 -13.83
CA ASP A 315 -36.09 -15.74 -13.34
C ASP A 315 -34.72 -16.20 -13.86
N GLY A 316 -33.86 -16.71 -12.97
CA GLY A 316 -32.52 -17.14 -13.36
C GLY A 316 -31.75 -17.83 -12.23
N ASN A 317 -30.51 -18.23 -12.54
CA ASN A 317 -29.59 -18.82 -11.57
C ASN A 317 -28.62 -17.75 -11.07
N LEU A 318 -28.61 -17.51 -9.75
CA LEU A 318 -27.60 -16.70 -9.10
C LEU A 318 -26.50 -17.59 -8.52
N VAL A 319 -25.25 -17.20 -8.74
CA VAL A 319 -24.08 -17.87 -8.17
C VAL A 319 -23.48 -16.98 -7.09
N PHE A 320 -23.42 -17.50 -5.86
CA PHE A 320 -22.74 -16.82 -4.75
C PHE A 320 -21.28 -17.29 -4.71
N ARG A 321 -20.35 -16.36 -4.97
CA ARG A 321 -18.91 -16.60 -4.87
C ARG A 321 -18.36 -15.85 -3.67
N PHE A 322 -17.81 -16.57 -2.69
CA PHE A 322 -17.16 -15.99 -1.52
C PHE A 322 -15.97 -16.84 -1.08
N GLY A 323 -15.05 -16.22 -0.36
CA GLY A 323 -13.92 -16.87 0.31
C GLY A 323 -13.53 -16.04 1.52
N ALA A 324 -13.22 -16.71 2.64
CA ALA A 324 -12.83 -16.06 3.87
C ALA A 324 -11.71 -16.84 4.54
N THR A 325 -10.78 -16.13 5.17
CA THR A 325 -9.86 -16.68 6.16
C THR A 325 -10.47 -16.37 7.53
N GLY A 326 -10.99 -17.40 8.20
CA GLY A 326 -11.79 -17.28 9.41
C GLY A 326 -13.11 -18.04 9.27
N PHE A 327 -14.15 -17.58 9.97
CA PHE A 327 -15.50 -18.14 9.91
C PHE A 327 -16.43 -17.18 9.15
N PHE A 328 -17.33 -17.73 8.34
CA PHE A 328 -18.33 -16.96 7.59
C PHE A 328 -19.59 -17.81 7.37
N GLU A 329 -20.75 -17.16 7.41
CA GLU A 329 -22.05 -17.73 7.08
C GLU A 329 -22.80 -16.81 6.12
N LEU A 330 -23.43 -17.40 5.10
CA LEU A 330 -24.28 -16.70 4.15
C LEU A 330 -25.74 -17.11 4.36
N PHE A 331 -26.60 -16.11 4.51
CA PHE A 331 -28.05 -16.27 4.53
C PHE A 331 -28.62 -15.58 3.28
N VAL A 332 -29.41 -16.31 2.49
CA VAL A 332 -30.06 -15.83 1.25
C VAL A 332 -31.55 -15.88 1.40
#